data_AF-A0A8J2LAW7-F1
#
_entry.id   AF-A0A8J2LAW7-F1
#
_cell.length_a   1.000
_cell.length_b   1.000
_cell.length_c   1.000
_cell.angle_alpha   90.00
_cell.angle_beta   90.00
_cell.angle_gamma   90.00
#
_symmetry.space_group_name_H-M   'P 1'
#
loop_
_entity.id
_entity.type
_entity.pdbx_description
1 polymer ?
#
loop_
_entity_poly.entity_id
_entity_poly.type
_entity_poly.pdbx_seq_one_letter_code
_entity_poly.pdbx_strand_id
1 'polypeptide(L)'
;VIANEVAEFLAAKEQYEKIVVYGFSGGAYVWGEVLDVMSQHESKYGPVGKRIIGQVFDSITVMSIETLTVKFPKVIFPTSTILQRILETYLRYHTAALSEHTTRHYMQSFEQLKNNQMISTPILTFA
;
A
#
# COMPACT_ATOMS: atom_id res chain seq x y z
N VAL A 1 1.51 14.04 -4.10
CA VAL A 1 0.40 14.93 -4.55
C VAL A 1 -0.95 14.34 -4.15
N ILE A 2 -1.39 13.21 -4.73
CA ILE A 2 -2.68 12.57 -4.37
C ILE A 2 -2.80 12.23 -2.88
N ALA A 3 -1.75 11.67 -2.27
CA ALA A 3 -1.77 11.33 -0.84
C ALA A 3 -2.05 12.55 0.07
N ASN A 4 -1.45 13.70 -0.25
CA ASN A 4 -1.71 14.95 0.45
C ASN A 4 -3.15 15.41 0.26
N GLU A 5 -3.67 15.38 -0.97
CA GLU A 5 -5.05 15.78 -1.27
C GLU A 5 -6.07 14.93 -0.51
N VAL A 6 -5.84 13.63 -0.40
CA VAL A 6 -6.69 12.72 0.39
C VAL A 6 -6.59 13.04 1.88
N ALA A 7 -5.39 13.24 2.42
CA ALA A 7 -5.21 13.59 3.84
C ALA A 7 -5.89 14.92 4.18
N GLU A 8 -5.72 15.94 3.33
CA GLU A 8 -6.37 17.25 3.47
C GLU A 8 -7.89 17.14 3.37
N PHE A 9 -8.41 16.37 2.41
CA PHE A 9 -9.84 16.12 2.29
C PHE A 9 -10.40 15.50 3.57
N LEU A 10 -9.73 14.47 4.10
CA LEU A 10 -10.18 13.82 5.34
C LEU A 10 -10.15 14.79 6.52
N ALA A 11 -9.10 15.59 6.66
CA ALA A 11 -9.00 16.60 7.72
C ALA A 11 -10.10 17.68 7.60
N ALA A 12 -10.38 18.16 6.38
CA ALA A 12 -11.36 19.21 6.15
C ALA A 12 -12.82 18.75 6.29
N LYS A 13 -13.10 17.44 6.25
CA LYS A 13 -14.44 16.86 6.34
C LYS A 13 -14.68 16.22 7.70
N GLU A 14 -14.72 17.06 8.72
CA GLU A 14 -14.93 16.65 10.12
C GLU A 14 -16.30 15.98 10.35
N GLN A 15 -17.31 16.30 9.53
CA GLN A 15 -18.64 15.71 9.65
C GLN A 15 -18.68 14.18 9.41
N TYR A 16 -17.63 13.60 8.82
CA TYR A 16 -17.52 12.15 8.64
C TYR A 16 -16.87 11.52 9.86
N GLU A 17 -17.68 11.18 10.87
CA GLU A 17 -17.19 10.67 12.16
C GLU A 17 -16.80 9.18 12.14
N LYS A 18 -17.30 8.42 11.16
CA LYS A 18 -17.02 6.98 10.99
C LYS A 18 -16.63 6.69 9.55
N ILE A 19 -15.36 6.38 9.36
CA ILE A 19 -14.76 6.16 8.04
C ILE A 19 -14.31 4.70 7.93
N VAL A 20 -14.66 4.07 6.82
CA VAL A 20 -14.09 2.78 6.42
C VAL A 20 -13.22 3.02 5.20
N VAL A 21 -11.98 2.55 5.26
CA VAL A 21 -11.05 2.64 4.13
C VAL A 21 -11.08 1.32 3.38
N TYR A 22 -11.35 1.38 2.08
CA TYR A 22 -11.21 0.24 1.18
C TYR A 22 -10.12 0.54 0.15
N GLY A 23 -9.07 -0.28 0.12
CA GLY A 23 -8.00 -0.18 -0.87
C GLY A 23 -7.95 -1.44 -1.73
N PHE A 24 -8.20 -1.29 -3.03
CA PHE A 24 -8.07 -2.37 -4.01
C PHE A 24 -6.79 -2.22 -4.82
N SER A 25 -5.94 -3.26 -4.86
CA SER A 25 -4.70 -3.28 -5.64
C SER A 25 -3.85 -2.02 -5.36
N GLY A 26 -3.54 -1.20 -6.37
CA GLY A 26 -2.83 0.07 -6.21
C GLY A 26 -3.49 1.08 -5.27
N GLY A 27 -4.77 0.91 -4.93
CA GLY A 27 -5.45 1.72 -3.92
C GLY A 27 -4.89 1.53 -2.52
N ALA A 28 -4.44 0.32 -2.18
CA ALA A 28 -3.74 0.09 -0.92
C ALA A 28 -2.38 0.83 -0.91
N TYR A 29 -1.65 0.83 -2.03
CA TYR A 29 -0.43 1.64 -2.19
C TYR A 29 -0.68 3.13 -1.96
N VAL A 30 -1.72 3.70 -2.58
CA VAL A 30 -2.07 5.11 -2.36
C VAL A 30 -2.39 5.35 -0.88
N TRP A 31 -3.09 4.43 -0.22
CA TRP A 31 -3.40 4.57 1.19
C TRP A 31 -2.14 4.53 2.09
N GLY A 32 -1.16 3.68 1.80
CA GLY A 32 0.10 3.69 2.55
C GLY A 32 0.88 5.00 2.41
N GLU A 33 0.82 5.66 1.26
CA GLU A 33 1.38 7.02 1.09
C GLU A 33 0.57 8.06 1.90
N VAL A 34 -0.75 7.92 2.01
CA VAL A 34 -1.59 8.77 2.88
C VAL A 34 -1.20 8.59 4.35
N LEU A 35 -0.99 7.35 4.79
CA LEU A 35 -0.51 7.06 6.14
C LEU A 35 0.86 7.68 6.41
N ASP A 36 1.76 7.67 5.42
CA ASP A 36 3.06 8.34 5.51
C ASP A 36 2.89 9.85 5.75
N VAL A 37 2.09 10.53 4.92
CA VAL A 37 1.77 11.96 5.06
C VAL A 37 1.15 12.27 6.43
N MET A 38 0.19 11.43 6.85
CA MET A 38 -0.49 11.59 8.13
C MET A 38 0.48 11.45 9.31
N SER A 39 1.39 10.48 9.25
CA SER A 39 2.38 10.21 10.31
C SER A 39 3.37 11.36 10.49
N GLN A 40 3.75 12.04 9.40
CA GLN A 40 4.65 13.19 9.45
C GLN A 40 4.00 14.45 10.08
N HIS A 41 2.67 14.50 10.17
CA HIS A 41 1.92 15.65 10.69
C HIS A 41 0.84 15.21 11.69
N GLU A 42 1.25 14.45 12.70
CA GLU A 42 0.35 13.81 13.68
C GLU A 42 -0.58 14.80 14.39
N SER A 43 -0.10 16.02 14.70
CA SER A 43 -0.93 17.06 15.33
C SER A 43 -2.15 17.46 14.50
N LYS A 44 -2.02 17.42 13.17
CA LYS A 44 -3.09 17.75 12.23
C LYS A 44 -3.99 16.54 11.93
N TYR A 45 -3.38 15.37 11.72
CA TYR A 45 -4.10 14.19 11.22
C TYR A 45 -4.46 13.14 12.27
N GLY A 46 -4.00 13.29 13.51
CA GLY A 46 -4.40 12.42 14.63
C GLY A 46 -5.92 12.28 14.80
N PRO A 47 -6.72 13.37 14.70
CA PRO A 47 -8.18 13.27 14.71
C PRO A 47 -8.77 12.51 13.51
N VAL A 48 -8.10 12.50 12.36
CA VAL A 48 -8.52 11.70 11.19
C VAL A 48 -8.38 10.21 11.51
N GLY A 49 -7.22 9.79 12.05
CA GLY A 49 -6.97 8.39 12.40
C GLY A 49 -8.00 7.83 13.38
N LYS A 50 -8.44 8.63 14.35
CA LYS A 50 -9.49 8.26 15.34
C LYS A 50 -10.88 8.01 14.72
N ARG A 51 -11.17 8.60 13.56
CA ARG A 51 -12.46 8.43 12.86
C ARG A 51 -12.48 7.23 11.92
N ILE A 52 -11.32 6.66 11.61
CA ILE A 52 -11.23 5.45 10.80
C ILE A 52 -11.55 4.27 11.70
N ILE A 53 -12.68 3.62 11.42
CA ILE A 53 -13.23 2.53 12.24
C ILE A 53 -12.94 1.14 11.66
N GLY A 54 -12.40 1.07 10.45
CA GLY A 54 -12.07 -0.19 9.79
C GLY A 54 -11.32 0.03 8.49
N GLN A 55 -10.50 -0.95 8.15
CA GLN A 55 -9.70 -0.94 6.94
C GLN A 55 -9.83 -2.29 6.24
N VAL A 56 -10.05 -2.25 4.93
CA VAL A 56 -10.21 -3.44 4.09
C VAL A 56 -9.30 -3.30 2.88
N PHE A 57 -8.37 -4.22 2.70
CA PHE A 57 -7.47 -4.24 1.56
C PHE A 57 -7.64 -5.51 0.75
N ASP A 58 -7.87 -5.35 -0.55
CA ASP A 58 -8.05 -6.45 -1.48
C ASP A 58 -6.91 -6.44 -2.50
N SER A 59 -6.33 -7.61 -2.76
CA SER A 59 -5.22 -7.82 -3.68
C SER A 59 -3.93 -7.11 -3.25
N ILE A 60 -3.75 -6.90 -1.93
CA ILE A 60 -2.55 -6.27 -1.34
C ILE A 60 -1.29 -7.12 -1.50
N THR A 61 -1.44 -8.43 -1.71
CA THR A 61 -0.33 -9.39 -1.75
C THR A 61 0.69 -9.04 -2.83
N VAL A 62 0.24 -8.46 -3.95
CA VAL A 62 1.10 -8.01 -5.06
C VAL A 62 1.98 -6.80 -4.66
N MET A 63 1.78 -6.22 -3.46
CA MET A 63 2.52 -5.06 -2.97
C MET A 63 3.91 -5.28 -2.39
N SER A 64 4.34 -6.52 -2.16
CA SER A 64 5.74 -6.74 -1.80
C SER A 64 6.58 -7.04 -3.05
N ILE A 65 7.80 -6.51 -3.10
CA ILE A 65 8.75 -6.82 -4.18
C ILE A 65 8.96 -8.32 -4.29
N GLU A 66 8.99 -9.04 -3.17
CA GLU A 66 9.12 -10.48 -3.17
C GLU A 66 7.92 -11.16 -3.86
N THR A 67 6.69 -10.75 -3.54
CA THR A 67 5.51 -11.34 -4.18
C THR A 67 5.49 -11.01 -5.67
N LEU A 68 5.81 -9.78 -6.05
CA LEU A 68 5.88 -9.37 -7.44
C LEU A 68 6.99 -10.11 -8.21
N THR A 69 8.19 -10.25 -7.65
CA THR A 69 9.34 -10.80 -8.37
C THR A 69 9.43 -12.32 -8.32
N VAL A 70 8.89 -12.97 -7.28
CA VAL A 70 9.07 -14.42 -7.05
C VAL A 70 7.76 -15.20 -7.16
N LYS A 71 6.68 -14.70 -6.54
CA LYS A 71 5.41 -15.45 -6.49
C LYS A 71 4.59 -15.23 -7.76
N PHE A 72 4.54 -14.02 -8.28
CA PHE A 72 3.80 -13.69 -9.50
C PHE A 72 4.24 -14.51 -10.72
N PRO A 73 5.55 -14.71 -11.00
CA PRO A 73 5.96 -15.59 -12.09
C PRO A 73 5.45 -17.03 -11.97
N LYS A 74 5.39 -17.56 -10.75
CA LYS A 74 4.89 -18.92 -10.47
C LYS A 74 3.39 -19.03 -10.70
N VAL A 75 2.63 -17.97 -10.44
CA VAL A 75 1.19 -17.92 -10.71
C VAL A 75 0.91 -17.83 -12.21
N ILE A 76 1.66 -17.00 -12.94
CA ILE A 76 1.47 -16.81 -14.38
C ILE A 76 1.92 -18.03 -15.20
N PHE A 77 3.01 -18.69 -14.78
CA PHE A 77 3.57 -19.84 -15.48
C PHE A 77 3.65 -21.07 -14.57
N PRO A 78 2.52 -21.66 -14.12
CA PRO A 78 2.51 -22.69 -13.06
C PRO A 78 3.29 -23.96 -13.41
N THR A 79 3.41 -24.28 -14.70
CA THR A 79 4.06 -25.51 -15.18
C THR A 79 5.43 -25.28 -15.83
N SER A 80 5.78 -24.04 -16.17
CA SER A 80 7.00 -23.73 -16.94
C SER A 80 8.05 -23.04 -16.09
N THR A 81 8.98 -23.83 -15.54
CA THR A 81 10.09 -23.32 -14.72
C THR A 81 11.02 -22.38 -15.49
N ILE A 82 11.14 -22.57 -16.81
CA ILE A 82 11.93 -21.68 -17.68
C ILE A 82 11.27 -20.30 -17.76
N LEU A 83 9.95 -20.24 -18.04
CA LEU A 83 9.24 -18.96 -18.13
C LEU A 83 9.12 -18.27 -16.77
N GLN A 84 8.96 -19.03 -15.69
CA GLN A 84 9.05 -18.49 -14.31
C GLN A 84 10.38 -17.76 -14.10
N ARG A 85 11.52 -18.40 -14.40
CA ARG A 85 12.85 -17.81 -14.22
C ARG A 85 13.09 -16.59 -15.09
N ILE A 86 12.64 -16.62 -16.35
CA ILE A 86 12.75 -15.47 -17.26
C ILE A 86 11.98 -14.28 -16.71
N LEU A 87 10.71 -14.48 -16.31
CA LEU A 87 9.88 -13.41 -15.79
C LEU A 87 10.37 -12.91 -14.42
N GLU A 88 10.82 -13.80 -13.53
CA GLU A 88 11.45 -13.40 -12.26
C GLU A 88 12.68 -12.52 -12.50
N THR A 89 13.58 -12.95 -13.39
CA THR A 89 14.80 -12.19 -13.73
C THR A 89 14.45 -10.81 -14.26
N TYR A 90 13.50 -10.74 -15.21
CA TYR A 90 13.01 -9.48 -15.74
C TYR A 90 12.46 -8.56 -14.64
N LEU A 91 11.57 -9.06 -13.78
CA LEU A 91 10.95 -8.26 -12.72
C LEU A 91 11.97 -7.79 -11.67
N ARG A 92 12.97 -8.61 -11.33
CA ARG A 92 14.08 -8.21 -10.45
C ARG A 92 14.91 -7.08 -11.05
N TYR A 93 15.31 -7.21 -12.32
CA TYR A 93 16.04 -6.14 -13.00
C TYR A 93 15.20 -4.87 -13.12
N HIS A 94 13.93 -4.99 -13.48
CA HIS A 94 13.03 -3.86 -13.63
C HIS A 94 12.82 -3.10 -12.31
N THR A 95 12.55 -3.81 -11.21
CA THR A 95 12.37 -3.19 -9.89
C THR A 95 13.66 -2.60 -9.31
N ALA A 96 14.82 -3.21 -9.60
CA ALA A 96 16.12 -2.67 -9.22
C ALA A 96 16.49 -1.40 -10.01
N ALA A 97 16.24 -1.40 -11.33
CA ALA A 97 16.50 -0.23 -12.18
C ALA A 97 15.61 0.97 -11.84
N LEU A 98 14.39 0.72 -11.37
CA LEU A 98 13.45 1.77 -10.94
C LEU A 98 13.51 2.07 -9.42
N SER A 99 14.54 1.57 -8.74
CA SER A 99 14.62 1.60 -7.29
C SER A 99 14.63 3.00 -6.68
N GLU A 100 15.36 3.93 -7.31
CA GLU A 100 15.51 5.30 -6.81
C GLU A 100 14.25 6.16 -6.93
N HIS A 101 13.34 5.83 -7.85
CA HIS A 101 12.20 6.70 -8.19
C HIS A 101 10.84 6.12 -7.85
N THR A 102 10.63 4.80 -7.96
CA THR A 102 9.28 4.21 -7.83
C THR A 102 9.25 3.14 -6.76
N THR A 103 10.25 2.25 -6.74
CA THR A 103 10.27 1.12 -5.82
C THR A 103 10.43 1.57 -4.36
N ARG A 104 11.18 2.65 -4.09
CA ARG A 104 11.34 3.19 -2.72
C ARG A 104 10.00 3.64 -2.12
N HIS A 105 9.22 4.43 -2.86
CA HIS A 105 7.89 4.87 -2.44
C HIS A 105 6.96 3.67 -2.22
N TYR A 106 6.99 2.73 -3.15
CA TYR A 106 6.22 1.48 -3.03
C TYR A 106 6.52 0.69 -1.74
N MET A 107 7.80 0.54 -1.40
CA MET A 107 8.22 -0.13 -0.17
C MET A 107 7.82 0.66 1.08
N GLN A 108 8.03 1.98 1.07
CA GLN A 108 7.68 2.84 2.20
C GLN A 108 6.18 2.79 2.48
N SER A 109 5.34 2.92 1.45
CA SER A 109 3.89 2.78 1.55
C SER A 109 3.48 1.42 2.12
N PHE A 110 4.10 0.33 1.66
CA PHE A 110 3.82 -1.01 2.19
C PHE A 110 4.19 -1.14 3.67
N GLU A 111 5.33 -0.58 4.09
CA GLU A 111 5.73 -0.56 5.51
C GLU A 111 4.77 0.29 6.37
N GLN A 112 4.24 1.39 5.83
CA GLN A 112 3.22 2.18 6.54
C GLN A 112 1.92 1.41 6.74
N LEU A 113 1.47 0.64 5.73
CA LEU A 113 0.30 -0.25 5.87
C LEU A 113 0.53 -1.38 6.88
N LYS A 114 1.75 -1.92 6.92
CA LYS A 114 2.11 -3.01 7.82
C LYS A 114 2.23 -2.56 9.28
N ASN A 115 2.85 -1.40 9.50
CA ASN A 115 3.05 -0.85 10.84
C ASN A 115 1.81 -0.13 11.36
N ASN A 116 1.06 0.54 10.46
CA ASN A 116 -0.23 1.19 10.68
C ASN A 116 -0.38 1.92 12.03
N GLN A 117 0.65 2.68 12.43
CA GLN A 117 0.73 3.25 13.78
C GLN A 117 -0.32 4.33 14.05
N MET A 118 -0.80 4.99 13.00
CA MET A 118 -1.77 6.10 13.08
C MET A 118 -3.21 5.64 13.31
N ILE A 119 -3.53 4.36 13.07
CA ILE A 119 -4.90 3.85 13.08
C ILE A 119 -4.93 2.53 13.85
N SER A 120 -5.59 2.52 15.00
CA SER A 120 -5.62 1.35 15.89
C SER A 120 -6.66 0.30 15.51
N THR A 121 -7.39 0.47 14.41
CA THR A 121 -8.50 -0.40 14.03
C THR A 121 -8.08 -1.62 13.24
N PRO A 122 -8.86 -2.73 13.29
CA PRO A 122 -8.55 -3.94 12.54
C PRO A 122 -8.41 -3.68 11.03
N ILE A 123 -7.48 -4.41 10.42
CA ILE A 123 -7.33 -4.51 8.97
C ILE A 123 -7.82 -5.90 8.53
N LEU A 124 -8.72 -5.93 7.55
CA LEU A 124 -9.12 -7.13 6.84
C LEU A 124 -8.40 -7.18 5.49
N THR A 125 -7.70 -8.28 5.19
CA THR A 125 -7.00 -8.45 3.91
C THR A 125 -7.59 -9.60 3.09
N PHE A 126 -7.68 -9.39 1.78
CA PHE A 126 -8.02 -10.40 0.78
C PHE A 126 -6.84 -10.57 -0.19
N ALA A 127 -6.53 -11.82 -0.53
CA ALA A 127 -5.35 -12.23 -1.30
C ALA A 127 -5.74 -12.91 -2.61
#